data_AF-A0A961CRJ8-F1
#
_entry.id   AF-A0A961CRJ8-F1
#
_cell.length_a   1.000
_cell.length_b   1.000
_cell.length_c   1.000
_cell.angle_alpha   90.00
_cell.angle_beta   90.00
_cell.angle_gamma   90.00
#
_symmetry.space_group_name_H-M   'P 1'
#
loop_
_entity.id
_entity.type
_entity.pdbx_description
1 polymer ?
#
loop_
_entity_poly.entity_id
_entity_poly.type
_entity_poly.pdbx_seq_one_letter_code
_entity_poly.pdbx_strand_id
1 'polypeptide(L)'
;MRHARLVIHRLHLDDVEMPVRLATLVVVDRGAATVDWEVVAEGLADFTGELGRIRVEMLCITGANESGQLLLGELCGEAIVVRFVGATVVLRGDGPLHGLSDAVLEG
;
A
#
# COMPACT_ATOMS: atom_id res chain seq x y z
N MET A 1 11.16 -4.96 -16.21
CA MET A 1 10.61 -4.00 -15.22
C MET A 1 9.11 -4.10 -15.30
N ARG A 2 8.46 -4.50 -14.20
CA ARG A 2 6.99 -4.58 -14.07
C ARG A 2 6.55 -3.60 -13.00
N HIS A 3 5.34 -3.05 -13.11
CA HIS A 3 4.81 -2.17 -12.07
C HIS A 3 3.29 -2.28 -12.01
N ALA A 4 2.74 -2.00 -10.84
CA ALA A 4 1.30 -1.96 -10.61
C ALA A 4 0.95 -0.79 -9.70
N ARG A 5 -0.27 -0.25 -9.90
CA ARG A 5 -0.87 0.71 -8.98
C ARG A 5 -2.21 0.16 -8.52
N LEU A 6 -2.35 -0.04 -7.22
CA LEU A 6 -3.57 -0.53 -6.60
C LEU A 6 -4.26 0.56 -5.80
N VAL A 7 -5.58 0.51 -5.79
CA VAL A 7 -6.39 1.30 -4.85
C VAL A 7 -6.49 0.52 -3.55
N ILE A 8 -6.19 1.19 -2.44
CA ILE A 8 -6.30 0.62 -1.10
C ILE A 8 -7.72 0.88 -0.60
N HIS A 9 -8.46 -0.19 -0.34
CA HIS A 9 -9.81 -0.15 0.23
C HIS A 9 -9.77 0.04 1.76
N ARG A 10 -8.82 -0.60 2.45
CA ARG A 10 -8.61 -0.44 3.89
C ARG A 10 -7.12 -0.39 4.20
N LEU A 11 -6.73 0.49 5.13
CA LEU A 11 -5.34 0.68 5.57
C LEU A 11 -5.29 0.58 7.09
N HIS A 12 -4.39 -0.25 7.62
CA HIS A 12 -3.96 -0.23 9.01
C HIS A 12 -2.50 0.16 9.10
N LEU A 13 -2.20 0.98 10.11
CA LEU A 13 -0.86 1.39 10.48
C LEU A 13 -0.65 1.01 11.96
N ASP A 14 0.27 0.10 12.24
CA ASP A 14 0.46 -0.52 13.57
C ASP A 14 -0.86 -0.98 14.21
N ASP A 15 -1.63 -1.79 13.48
CA ASP A 15 -2.94 -2.33 13.87
C ASP A 15 -4.06 -1.29 14.07
N VAL A 16 -3.79 0.00 13.83
CA VAL A 16 -4.81 1.06 13.88
C VAL A 16 -5.40 1.27 12.48
N GLU A 17 -6.71 1.09 12.33
CA GLU A 17 -7.40 1.39 11.08
C GLU A 17 -7.40 2.90 10.80
N MET A 18 -6.92 3.28 9.61
CA MET A 18 -6.82 4.67 9.20
C MET A 18 -8.09 5.12 8.45
N PRO A 19 -8.64 6.31 8.74
CA PRO A 19 -9.81 6.86 8.06
C PRO A 19 -9.44 7.43 6.69
N VAL A 20 -8.95 6.57 5.79
CA VAL A 20 -8.50 6.96 4.45
C VAL A 20 -9.68 7.46 3.60
N ARG A 21 -9.47 8.59 2.91
CA ARG A 21 -10.38 9.08 1.86
C ARG A 21 -9.98 8.56 0.49
N LEU A 22 -8.67 8.50 0.25
CA LEU A 22 -8.04 7.99 -0.94
C LEU A 22 -6.70 7.39 -0.53
N ALA A 23 -6.42 6.17 -0.95
CA ALA A 23 -5.12 5.57 -0.72
C ALA A 23 -4.72 4.68 -1.91
N THR A 24 -3.45 4.76 -2.29
CA THR A 24 -2.91 3.94 -3.38
C THR A 24 -1.59 3.33 -3.01
N LEU A 25 -1.39 2.08 -3.42
CA LEU A 25 -0.13 1.37 -3.37
C LEU A 25 0.49 1.39 -4.77
N VAL A 26 1.75 1.79 -4.88
CA VAL A 26 2.56 1.61 -6.09
C VAL A 26 3.59 0.52 -5.80
N VAL A 27 3.72 -0.42 -6.72
CA VAL A 27 4.70 -1.50 -6.65
C VAL A 27 5.54 -1.51 -7.93
N VAL A 28 6.85 -1.66 -7.80
CA VAL A 28 7.79 -1.76 -8.90
C VAL A 28 8.69 -2.97 -8.69
N ASP A 29 8.65 -3.89 -9.66
CA ASP A 29 9.56 -5.02 -9.73
C ASP A 29 10.67 -4.76 -10.75
N ARG A 30 11.91 -4.73 -10.23
CA ARG A 30 13.15 -4.49 -10.98
C ARG A 30 13.97 -5.76 -11.23
N GLY A 31 13.44 -6.95 -10.89
CA GLY A 31 14.19 -8.20 -10.92
C GLY A 31 15.15 -8.37 -9.74
N ALA A 32 14.90 -7.65 -8.64
CA ALA A 32 15.64 -7.79 -7.39
C ALA A 32 14.98 -8.85 -6.48
N ALA A 33 15.61 -9.15 -5.34
CA ALA A 33 15.07 -10.10 -4.37
C ALA A 33 13.74 -9.65 -3.75
N THR A 34 13.48 -8.34 -3.70
CA THR A 34 12.26 -7.73 -3.21
C THR A 34 11.78 -6.66 -4.17
N VAL A 35 10.47 -6.39 -4.17
CA VAL A 35 9.88 -5.27 -4.90
C VAL A 35 10.08 -3.97 -4.15
N ASP A 36 10.15 -2.86 -4.89
CA ASP A 36 10.02 -1.53 -4.31
C ASP A 36 8.54 -1.17 -4.22
N TRP A 37 8.09 -0.62 -3.09
CA TRP A 37 6.70 -0.24 -2.92
C TRP A 37 6.51 1.02 -2.10
N GLU A 38 5.43 1.75 -2.39
CA GLU A 38 5.10 3.03 -1.78
C GLU A 38 3.59 3.16 -1.58
N VAL A 39 3.17 3.62 -0.41
CA VAL A 39 1.77 3.96 -0.12
C VAL A 39 1.65 5.48 -0.06
N VAL A 40 0.64 6.00 -0.76
CA VAL A 40 0.20 7.38 -0.64
C VAL A 40 -1.23 7.36 -0.14
N ALA A 41 -1.48 7.91 1.05
CA ALA A 41 -2.79 7.91 1.69
C ALA A 41 -3.19 9.32 2.09
N GLU A 42 -4.42 9.71 1.76
CA GLU A 42 -5.06 10.99 2.07
C GLU A 42 -6.20 10.78 3.08
N GLY A 43 -6.43 11.79 3.93
CA GLY A 43 -7.48 11.78 4.95
C GLY A 43 -6.96 11.55 6.37
N LEU A 44 -5.63 11.48 6.52
CA LEU A 44 -4.95 11.15 7.76
C LEU A 44 -4.64 12.43 8.57
N ALA A 45 -5.64 13.30 8.78
CA ALA A 45 -5.44 14.59 9.44
C ALA A 45 -4.90 14.47 10.88
N ASP A 46 -5.28 13.39 11.58
CA ASP A 46 -4.87 13.11 12.96
C ASP A 46 -3.67 12.15 13.03
N PHE A 47 -3.01 11.86 11.90
CA PHE A 47 -1.84 11.00 11.92
C PHE A 47 -0.67 11.72 12.60
N THR A 48 -0.28 11.16 13.74
CA THR A 48 0.81 11.66 14.59
C THR A 48 2.07 10.82 14.46
N GLY A 49 2.10 9.87 13.52
CA GLY A 49 3.17 8.89 13.39
C GLY A 49 4.54 9.54 13.37
N GLU A 50 5.42 9.04 14.22
CA GLU A 50 6.82 9.47 14.24
C GLU A 50 7.51 9.08 12.93
N LEU A 51 8.59 9.77 12.58
CA LEU A 51 9.46 9.36 11.48
C LEU A 51 10.19 8.07 11.89
N GLY A 52 9.50 6.94 11.74
CA GLY A 52 9.95 5.62 12.18
C GLY A 52 9.42 4.51 11.27
N ARG A 53 9.79 3.27 11.61
CA ARG A 53 9.22 2.08 10.98
C ARG A 53 7.81 1.86 11.47
N ILE A 54 6.92 1.50 10.56
CA ILE A 54 5.51 1.25 10.81
C ILE A 54 5.09 -0.01 10.05
N ARG A 55 4.34 -0.88 10.71
CA ARG A 55 3.71 -2.01 10.06
C ARG A 55 2.53 -1.52 9.25
N VAL A 56 2.52 -1.84 7.96
CA VAL A 56 1.46 -1.44 7.03
C VAL A 56 0.68 -2.68 6.62
N GLU A 57 -0.63 -2.67 6.86
CA GLU A 57 -1.55 -3.69 6.38
C GLU A 57 -2.60 -3.06 5.49
N MET A 58 -2.84 -3.66 4.34
CA MET A 58 -3.69 -3.09 3.29
C MET A 58 -4.62 -4.16 2.75
N LEU A 59 -5.87 -3.78 2.54
CA LEU A 59 -6.78 -4.52 1.67
C LEU A 59 -6.87 -3.75 0.36
N CYS A 60 -6.29 -4.31 -0.71
CA CYS A 60 -6.19 -3.65 -2.02
C CYS A 60 -7.18 -4.24 -3.02
N ILE A 61 -7.68 -3.40 -3.93
CA ILE A 61 -8.38 -3.86 -5.12
C ILE A 61 -7.33 -4.39 -6.09
N THR A 62 -7.34 -5.69 -6.38
CA THR A 62 -6.34 -6.39 -7.20
C THR A 62 -6.83 -6.72 -8.60
N GLY A 63 -8.11 -6.51 -8.88
CA GLY A 63 -8.72 -6.73 -10.19
C GLY A 63 -10.23 -6.77 -10.12
N ALA A 64 -10.85 -7.36 -11.15
CA ALA A 64 -12.26 -7.68 -11.17
C ALA A 64 -12.45 -9.08 -11.77
N ASN A 65 -13.47 -9.81 -11.30
CA ASN A 65 -13.83 -11.10 -11.89
C ASN A 65 -14.66 -10.91 -13.18
N GLU A 66 -15.05 -12.03 -13.82
CA GLU A 66 -15.84 -12.04 -15.06
C GLU A 66 -17.20 -11.35 -14.95
N SER A 67 -17.76 -11.26 -13.73
CA SER A 67 -19.02 -10.56 -13.47
C SER A 67 -18.83 -9.08 -13.12
N GLY A 68 -17.60 -8.56 -13.16
CA GLY A 68 -17.26 -7.17 -12.86
C GLY A 68 -17.19 -6.85 -11.36
N GLN A 69 -17.24 -7.85 -10.49
CA GLN A 69 -17.05 -7.65 -9.05
C GLN A 69 -15.57 -7.48 -8.73
N LEU A 70 -15.26 -6.49 -7.89
CA LEU A 70 -13.90 -6.21 -7.48
C LEU A 70 -13.31 -7.35 -6.65
N LEU A 71 -12.10 -7.75 -7.01
CA LEU A 71 -11.30 -8.69 -6.24
C LEU A 71 -10.45 -7.91 -5.23
N LEU A 72 -10.39 -8.42 -4.01
CA LEU A 72 -9.61 -7.84 -2.92
C LEU A 72 -8.45 -8.76 -2.56
N GLY A 73 -7.29 -8.19 -2.28
CA GLY A 73 -6.09 -8.90 -1.81
C GLY A 73 -5.49 -8.21 -0.60
N GLU A 74 -5.15 -9.00 0.42
CA GLU A 74 -4.44 -8.53 1.60
C GLU A 74 -2.94 -8.42 1.30
N LEU A 75 -2.36 -7.28 1.60
CA LEU A 75 -0.96 -6.97 1.43
C LEU A 75 -0.40 -6.39 2.72
N CYS A 76 0.80 -6.80 3.12
CA CYS A 76 1.44 -6.23 4.30
C CYS A 76 2.96 -6.13 4.18
N GLY A 77 3.54 -5.21 4.94
CA GLY A 77 4.98 -5.03 5.01
C GLY A 77 5.37 -3.89 5.95
N GLU A 78 6.65 -3.82 6.28
CA GLU A 78 7.21 -2.72 7.06
C GLU A 78 7.50 -1.54 6.14
N ALA A 79 7.20 -0.31 6.57
CA ALA A 79 7.49 0.91 5.84
C ALA A 79 8.05 1.98 6.76
N ILE A 80 8.66 3.01 6.16
CA ILE A 80 9.05 4.24 6.85
C ILE A 80 8.19 5.41 6.38
N VAL A 81 7.81 6.30 7.29
CA VAL A 81 7.17 7.57 6.95
C VAL A 81 8.20 8.48 6.30
N VAL A 82 8.06 8.74 5.00
CA VAL A 82 9.01 9.59 4.25
C VAL A 82 8.52 11.03 4.12
N ARG A 83 7.21 11.24 4.18
CA ARG A 83 6.61 12.57 4.08
C ARG A 83 5.20 12.55 4.66
N PHE A 84 4.85 13.63 5.35
CA PHE A 84 3.47 13.95 5.69
C PHE A 84 3.24 15.44 5.45
N VAL A 85 2.27 15.80 4.62
CA VAL A 85 1.91 17.19 4.32
C VAL A 85 0.40 17.33 4.34
N GLY A 86 -0.12 18.21 5.20
CA GLY A 86 -1.56 18.36 5.39
C GLY A 86 -2.16 17.07 5.95
N ALA A 87 -3.07 16.45 5.21
CA ALA A 87 -3.69 15.17 5.58
C ALA A 87 -3.19 13.99 4.70
N THR A 88 -2.05 14.15 4.03
CA THR A 88 -1.49 13.14 3.11
C THR A 88 -0.19 12.56 3.67
N VAL A 89 -0.19 11.25 3.94
CA VAL A 89 0.98 10.45 4.36
C VAL A 89 1.56 9.70 3.16
N VAL A 90 2.88 9.71 3.05
CA VAL A 90 3.65 8.88 2.12
C VAL A 90 4.53 7.93 2.93
N LEU A 91 4.37 6.63 2.67
CA LEU A 91 5.11 5.54 3.30
C LEU A 91 5.94 4.83 2.23
N ARG A 92 7.23 4.62 2.48
CA ARG A 92 8.09 3.82 1.61
C ARG A 92 8.40 2.48 2.26
N GLY A 93 8.20 1.39 1.53
CA GLY A 93 8.54 0.05 1.99
C GLY A 93 10.00 -0.06 2.46
N ASP A 94 10.19 -0.66 3.62
CA ASP A 94 11.47 -1.03 4.22
C ASP A 94 11.54 -2.56 4.34
N GLY A 95 11.48 -3.24 3.20
CA GLY A 95 11.51 -4.70 3.12
C GLY A 95 10.48 -5.29 2.16
N PRO A 96 10.24 -6.62 2.27
CA PRO A 96 9.33 -7.33 1.37
C PRO A 96 7.88 -6.85 1.53
N LEU A 97 7.14 -6.91 0.42
CA LEU A 97 5.69 -6.77 0.41
C LEU A 97 5.08 -8.17 0.31
N HIS A 98 4.44 -8.62 1.39
CA HIS A 98 3.79 -9.92 1.46
C HIS A 98 2.38 -9.86 0.83
N GLY A 99 1.92 -10.99 0.30
CA GLY A 99 0.60 -11.14 -0.34
C GLY A 99 0.54 -10.70 -1.81
N LEU A 100 1.59 -10.08 -2.34
CA LEU A 100 1.65 -9.68 -3.75
C LEU A 100 1.76 -10.92 -4.65
N SER A 101 0.86 -11.03 -5.63
CA SER A 101 0.90 -12.07 -6.66
C SER A 101 1.47 -11.53 -7.98
N ASP A 102 2.10 -12.41 -8.77
CA ASP A 102 2.60 -12.03 -10.10
C ASP A 102 1.48 -11.54 -11.04
N ALA A 103 0.26 -12.08 -10.91
CA ALA A 103 -0.89 -11.65 -11.71
C ALA A 103 -1.18 -10.14 -11.58
N VAL A 104 -0.93 -9.55 -10.40
CA VAL A 104 -1.08 -8.12 -10.17
C VAL A 104 -0.05 -7.29 -10.95
N LEU A 105 1.14 -7.85 -11.19
CA LEU A 105 2.23 -7.21 -11.92
C LEU A 105 2.17 -7.43 -13.44
N GLU A 106 1.29 -8.32 -13.91
CA GLU A 106 1.20 -8.72 -15.32
C GLU A 106 0.26 -7.84 -16.15
N GLY A 107 -0.76 -7.23 -15.54
CA GLY A 107 -1.64 -6.23 -16.18
C GLY A 107 -2.66 -6.81 -17.15
#